data_AF-A0A067QH35-F1
#
_entry.id   AF-A0A067QH35-F1
#
_cell.length_a   1.000
_cell.length_b   1.000
_cell.length_c   1.000
_cell.angle_alpha   90.00
_cell.angle_beta   90.00
_cell.angle_gamma   90.00
#
_symmetry.space_group_name_H-M   'P 1'
#
loop_
_entity.id
_entity.type
_entity.pdbx_description
1 polymer ?
#
loop_
_entity_poly.entity_id
_entity_poly.type
_entity_poly.pdbx_seq_one_letter_code
_entity_poly.pdbx_strand_id
1 'polypeptide(L)' 'MSLKMHFLHSHLDFSPDNLGSVSDEHGERFHQDISTLERRYQGKWRASMIADYCWSVVRD' A
#
# COMPACT_ATOMS: atom_id res chain seq x y z
N MET A 1 15.01 2.27 -4.55
CA MET A 1 13.74 1.50 -4.66
C MET A 1 12.65 2.35 -4.07
N SER A 2 11.55 2.60 -4.81
CA SER A 2 10.41 3.36 -4.28
C SER A 2 9.70 2.55 -3.20
N LEU A 3 8.98 3.23 -2.33
CA LEU A 3 8.26 2.60 -1.24
C LEU A 3 7.11 1.73 -1.79
N LYS A 4 6.52 2.17 -2.91
CA LYS A 4 5.60 1.39 -3.75
C LYS A 4 6.20 0.05 -4.21
N MET A 5 7.45 0.03 -4.67
CA MET A 5 8.16 -1.20 -5.08
C MET A 5 8.44 -2.13 -3.89
N HIS A 6 8.90 -1.57 -2.76
CA HIS A 6 9.12 -2.35 -1.55
C HIS A 6 7.83 -2.94 -0.99
N PHE A 7 6.75 -2.18 -1.03
CA PHE A 7 5.44 -2.60 -0.57
C PHE A 7 4.90 -3.76 -1.44
N LEU A 8 4.92 -3.60 -2.76
CA LEU A 8 4.54 -4.66 -3.70
C LEU A 8 5.37 -5.92 -3.52
N HIS A 9 6.69 -5.79 -3.37
CA HIS A 9 7.58 -6.93 -3.20
C HIS A 9 7.37 -7.66 -1.86
N SER A 10 7.10 -6.92 -0.78
CA SER A 10 6.90 -7.50 0.56
C SER A 10 5.51 -8.13 0.75
N HIS A 11 4.54 -7.78 -0.11
CA HIS A 11 3.14 -8.17 0.04
C HIS A 11 2.54 -8.79 -1.23
N LEU A 12 3.38 -9.30 -2.15
CA LEU A 12 2.92 -10.12 -3.28
C LEU A 12 2.10 -11.34 -2.78
N ASP A 13 2.46 -11.92 -1.63
CA ASP A 13 1.73 -13.05 -1.02
C ASP A 13 0.51 -12.63 -0.17
N PHE A 14 0.41 -11.35 0.20
CA PHE A 14 -0.69 -10.79 1.02
C PHE A 14 -1.75 -10.10 0.16
N SER A 15 -1.45 -9.93 -1.12
CA SER A 15 -2.37 -9.42 -2.12
C SER A 15 -3.47 -10.46 -2.28
N PRO A 16 -4.74 -10.13 -1.99
CA PRO A 16 -5.82 -11.06 -2.32
C PRO A 16 -5.73 -11.37 -3.82
N ASP A 17 -5.95 -12.62 -4.23
CA ASP A 17 -5.89 -13.09 -5.63
C ASP A 17 -6.64 -12.16 -6.61
N ASN A 18 -7.58 -11.36 -6.09
CA ASN A 18 -8.36 -10.35 -6.79
C ASN A 18 -7.63 -9.01 -7.04
N LEU A 19 -6.35 -8.83 -6.73
CA LEU A 19 -5.62 -7.61 -7.16
C LEU A 19 -5.54 -7.48 -8.69
N GLY A 20 -5.66 -8.59 -9.41
CA GLY A 20 -5.81 -8.58 -10.87
C GLY A 20 -7.21 -8.15 -11.35
N SER A 21 -8.23 -8.18 -10.48
CA SER A 21 -9.60 -7.72 -10.73
C SER A 21 -9.94 -6.43 -9.96
N VAL A 22 -8.92 -5.68 -9.56
CA VAL A 22 -9.03 -4.35 -8.97
C VAL A 22 -9.73 -3.46 -9.98
N SER A 23 -10.97 -3.07 -9.69
CA SER A 23 -11.59 -1.90 -10.31
C SER A 23 -10.58 -0.75 -10.25
N ASP A 24 -10.52 0.09 -11.29
CA ASP A 24 -9.64 1.26 -11.35
C ASP A 24 -9.68 2.08 -10.04
N GLU A 25 -10.82 2.15 -9.36
CA GLU A 25 -10.96 2.80 -8.04
C GLU A 25 -10.04 2.23 -6.95
N HIS A 26 -9.91 0.91 -6.86
CA HIS A 26 -9.06 0.27 -5.85
C HIS A 26 -7.57 0.46 -6.18
N GLY A 27 -7.23 0.53 -7.47
CA GLY A 27 -5.86 0.78 -7.95
C GLY A 27 -5.43 2.22 -7.69
N GLU A 28 -6.31 3.17 -8.00
CA GLU A 28 -6.11 4.59 -7.73
C GLU A 28 -6.02 4.86 -6.22
N ARG A 29 -6.88 4.23 -5.41
CA ARG A 29 -6.82 4.34 -3.95
C ARG A 29 -5.51 3.79 -3.38
N PHE A 30 -5.05 2.64 -3.87
CA PHE A 30 -3.73 2.11 -3.51
C PHE A 30 -2.61 3.12 -3.80
N HIS A 31 -2.66 3.81 -4.93
CA HIS A 31 -1.67 4.84 -5.27
C HIS A 31 -1.72 6.04 -4.33
N GLN A 32 -2.91 6.49 -3.93
CA GLN A 32 -3.09 7.59 -2.99
C GLN A 32 -2.62 7.24 -1.57
N ASP A 33 -2.94 6.05 -1.09
CA ASP A 33 -2.56 5.58 0.24
C ASP A 33 -1.03 5.43 0.35
N ILE A 34 -0.39 4.82 -0.65
CA ILE A 34 1.07 4.69 -0.70
C ILE A 34 1.75 6.07 -0.78
N SER A 35 1.23 7.00 -1.59
CA SER A 35 1.75 8.37 -1.65
C SER A 35 1.64 9.11 -0.30
N THR A 36 0.53 8.87 0.42
CA THR A 36 0.31 9.43 1.76
C THR A 36 1.30 8.88 2.77
N LEU A 37 1.56 7.57 2.74
CA LEU A 37 2.53 6.91 3.59
C LEU A 37 3.97 7.34 3.24
N GLU A 38 4.32 7.42 1.95
CA GLU A 38 5.59 7.95 1.48
C GLU A 38 5.84 9.36 2.03
N ARG A 39 4.84 10.25 1.96
CA ARG A 39 4.94 11.60 2.53
C ARG A 39 5.07 11.58 4.05
N ARG A 40 4.23 10.80 4.75
CA ARG A 40 4.24 10.69 6.23
C ARG A 40 5.60 10.23 6.75
N TYR A 41 6.24 9.30 6.05
CA TYR A 41 7.49 8.69 6.46
C TYR A 41 8.71 9.20 5.67
N GLN A 42 8.55 10.28 4.91
CA GLN A 42 9.63 10.93 4.14
C GLN A 42 10.37 9.96 3.19
N GLY A 43 9.63 9.07 2.55
CA GLY A 43 10.18 8.06 1.65
C GLY A 43 10.95 6.93 2.34
N LYS A 44 10.99 6.89 3.67
CA LYS A 44 11.71 5.85 4.43
C LYS A 44 10.79 4.70 4.80
N TRP A 45 11.24 3.48 4.52
CA TRP A 45 10.57 2.28 4.99
C TRP A 45 10.58 2.22 6.53
N ARG A 46 9.43 1.87 7.12
CA ARG A 46 9.29 1.53 8.54
C ARG A 46 8.33 0.36 8.69
N ALA A 47 8.60 -0.54 9.63
CA ALA A 47 7.70 -1.67 9.92
C ALA A 47 6.29 -1.21 10.31
N SER A 48 6.15 -0.05 10.96
CA SER A 48 4.86 0.53 11.33
C SER A 48 4.00 0.94 10.13
N MET A 49 4.62 1.16 8.96
CA MET A 49 3.91 1.64 7.78
C MET A 49 2.91 0.61 7.25
N ILE A 50 3.19 -0.68 7.43
CA ILE A 50 2.27 -1.77 7.06
C ILE A 50 1.03 -1.73 7.97
N ALA A 51 1.23 -1.59 9.28
CA ALA A 51 0.13 -1.49 10.23
C ALA A 51 -0.75 -0.26 9.93
N ASP A 52 -0.12 0.87 9.61
CA ASP A 52 -0.82 2.09 9.20
C ASP A 52 -1.64 1.90 7.92
N TYR A 53 -1.09 1.19 6.92
CA TYR A 53 -1.79 0.87 5.67
C TYR A 53 -2.98 -0.09 5.91
N CYS A 54 -2.76 -1.19 6.63
CA CYS A 54 -3.84 -2.13 6.96
C CYS A 54 -4.96 -1.42 7.74
N TRP A 55 -4.60 -0.48 8.62
CA TRP A 55 -5.59 0.33 9.34
C TRP A 55 -6.38 1.28 8.43
N SER A 56 -5.77 1.84 7.38
CA SER A 56 -6.51 2.69 6.42
C SER A 56 -7.43 1.89 5.51
N VAL A 57 -7.07 0.64 5.19
CA VAL A 57 -7.87 -0.27 4.35
C VAL A 57 -9.02 -0.91 5.13
N VAL A 58 -8.81 -1.32 6.40
CA VAL A 58 -9.85 -1.99 7.22
C VAL A 58 -10.94 -1.05 7.72
N ARG A 59 -10.68 0.26 7.77
CA ARG A 59 -11.66 1.26 8.22
C ARG A 59 -12.64 1.72 7.14
N ASP A 60 -12.50 1.20 5.93
CA ASP A 60 -13.49 1.34 4.85
C ASP A 60 -14.31 0.05 4.72
#